data_AF-A0AAD7R522-F1
#
_entry.id   AF-A0AAD7R522-F1
#
_cell.length_a   1.000
_cell.length_b   1.000
_cell.length_c   1.000
_cell.angle_alpha   90.00
_cell.angle_beta   90.00
_cell.angle_gamma   90.00
#
_symmetry.space_group_name_H-M   'P 1'
#
loop_
_entity.id
_entity.type
_entity.pdbx_description
1 polymer ?
#
loop_
_entity_poly.entity_id
_entity_poly.type
_entity_poly.pdbx_seq_one_letter_code
_entity_poly.pdbx_strand_id
1 'polypeptide(L)'
;MRRTAVFLVLVWVSGVCVSSAQSEVKELKCIVGERVTFEFKVKESAFINKNGESQIAKVVGGHFEVTDKTFSGRLQWDSSTEFFYITGLNMEDSGEYRVEDRDKEKEFKYKLAVYNPVSRPQVSSRNKMNPTCSVLCSVQNGREVTLSWQREGKTLNHTSSPDLSTLLSLPLEIENNSAPYSCVVNNPVSNQMVTVKPEEYCFDPVSRPQVSSRNKMNPTCSVLCSVQNGREVTLSWQREGETLNHTSSPDLSTLLSLPLEIENNSAPYSCVVKNPVSNQTVTVKAEEYCFDPVSRPQVSSRNKMNPTCSVLCSVQNGREVTLSWQREGKTLNHTSSPDLSTLLSLPLEIEYNSAPYSCVVNNPGSNQMVTVKPEEYCFDPVSRPQVSSRNKMNPTCSVLCSVQNGREVTLSWQREGKTLNHTSSPDLSTLLSLPLEIEYNSAPYSCVV
;
A
#
# COMPACT_ATOMS: atom_id res chain seq x y z
N MET A 1 10.55 112.26 12.26
CA MET A 1 9.15 112.08 11.79
C MET A 1 8.63 110.75 12.32
N ARG A 2 7.40 110.78 12.82
CA ARG A 2 6.73 109.78 13.68
C ARG A 2 6.79 108.34 13.13
N ARG A 3 7.07 107.36 13.99
CA ARG A 3 6.69 105.96 13.80
C ARG A 3 5.87 105.52 15.02
N THR A 4 4.59 105.32 14.76
CA THR A 4 3.52 104.95 15.68
C THR A 4 3.68 103.48 16.08
N ALA A 5 3.67 103.19 17.38
CA ALA A 5 3.68 101.84 17.92
C ALA A 5 2.24 101.28 17.92
N VAL A 6 2.06 100.08 17.36
CA VAL A 6 0.80 99.34 17.40
C VAL A 6 0.92 98.30 18.52
N PHE A 7 0.14 98.47 19.58
CA PHE A 7 -0.02 97.49 20.66
C PHE A 7 -1.10 96.48 20.25
N LEU A 8 -0.73 95.21 20.14
CA LEU A 8 -1.65 94.08 19.99
C LEU A 8 -2.13 93.64 21.38
N VAL A 9 -3.39 93.89 21.69
CA VAL A 9 -4.07 93.38 22.88
C VAL A 9 -4.65 92.00 22.54
N LEU A 10 -4.09 90.94 23.11
CA LEU A 10 -4.65 89.59 23.06
C LEU A 10 -5.76 89.48 24.11
N VAL A 11 -7.01 89.42 23.66
CA VAL A 11 -8.17 89.13 24.51
C VAL A 11 -8.20 87.63 24.79
N TRP A 12 -8.00 87.25 26.06
CA TRP A 12 -8.30 85.92 26.57
C TRP A 12 -9.83 85.75 26.66
N VAL A 13 -10.40 84.93 25.77
CA VAL A 13 -11.74 84.38 25.98
C VAL A 13 -11.54 83.03 26.67
N SER A 14 -11.89 82.97 27.95
CA SER A 14 -12.05 81.74 28.72
C SER A 14 -13.21 80.93 28.14
N GLY A 15 -12.90 80.14 27.11
CA GLY A 15 -13.75 79.04 26.67
C GLY A 15 -13.78 77.99 27.77
N VAL A 16 -14.84 78.00 28.57
CA VAL A 16 -15.22 76.88 29.42
C VAL A 16 -15.52 75.72 28.49
N CYS A 17 -14.59 74.77 28.39
CA CYS A 17 -14.86 73.47 27.81
C CYS A 17 -15.86 72.76 28.72
N VAL A 18 -17.14 72.74 28.33
CA VAL A 18 -18.09 71.76 28.85
C VAL A 18 -17.59 70.41 28.36
N SER A 19 -16.87 69.68 29.20
CA SER A 19 -16.60 68.27 28.94
C SER A 19 -17.93 67.54 29.08
N SER A 20 -18.55 67.15 27.96
CA SER A 20 -19.53 66.07 28.04
C SER A 20 -18.77 64.83 28.49
N ALA A 21 -19.17 64.29 29.64
CA ALA A 21 -18.66 63.01 30.10
C ALA A 21 -19.05 61.96 29.05
N GLN A 22 -18.11 61.58 28.20
CA GLN A 22 -18.26 60.48 27.26
C GLN A 22 -18.42 59.20 28.10
N SER A 23 -19.65 58.68 28.18
CA SER A 23 -19.95 57.38 28.78
C SER A 23 -19.20 56.30 28.00
N GLU A 24 -18.20 55.69 28.62
CA GLU A 24 -17.44 54.56 28.09
C GLU A 24 -18.37 53.33 27.97
N VAL A 25 -18.47 52.72 26.79
CA VAL A 25 -19.30 51.52 26.55
C VAL A 25 -18.44 50.27 26.75
N LYS A 26 -18.85 49.35 27.63
CA LYS A 26 -18.11 48.10 27.90
C LYS A 26 -18.53 46.99 26.94
N GLU A 27 -17.60 46.47 26.15
CA GLU A 27 -17.84 45.33 25.27
C GLU A 27 -17.77 44.00 26.04
N LEU A 28 -18.75 43.13 25.82
CA LEU A 28 -18.83 41.80 26.40
C LEU A 28 -18.96 40.78 25.27
N LYS A 29 -18.06 39.80 25.23
CA LYS A 29 -18.04 38.72 24.22
C LYS A 29 -18.28 37.39 24.92
N CYS A 30 -19.37 36.72 24.59
CA CYS A 30 -19.80 35.51 25.30
C CYS A 30 -20.17 34.40 24.32
N ILE A 31 -20.09 33.16 24.77
CA ILE A 31 -20.52 31.99 23.99
C ILE A 31 -22.00 31.65 24.29
N VAL A 32 -22.69 31.06 23.32
CA VAL A 32 -24.07 30.56 23.50
C VAL A 32 -24.12 29.55 24.67
N GLY A 33 -25.18 29.63 25.47
CA GLY A 33 -25.46 28.77 26.63
C GLY A 33 -24.84 29.25 27.94
N GLU A 34 -23.83 30.12 27.90
CA GLU A 34 -23.18 30.65 29.10
C GLU A 34 -24.00 31.77 29.78
N ARG A 35 -23.44 32.31 30.87
CA ARG A 35 -23.96 33.48 31.57
C ARG A 35 -23.11 34.71 31.30
N VAL A 36 -23.74 35.87 31.27
CA VAL A 36 -23.07 37.17 31.28
C VAL A 36 -23.47 37.95 32.52
N THR A 37 -22.52 38.68 33.11
CA THR A 37 -22.75 39.55 34.26
C THR A 37 -22.51 41.00 33.87
N PHE A 38 -23.47 41.86 34.21
CA PHE A 38 -23.34 43.31 34.08
C PHE A 38 -22.74 43.85 35.38
N GLU A 39 -21.42 44.04 35.38
CA GLU A 39 -20.63 44.45 36.55
C GLU A 39 -20.83 45.93 36.92
N PHE A 40 -22.08 46.31 37.21
CA PHE A 40 -22.45 47.63 37.70
C PHE A 40 -23.38 47.45 38.90
N LYS A 41 -22.91 47.90 40.07
CA LYS A 41 -23.57 47.64 41.36
C LYS A 41 -24.83 48.48 41.54
N VAL A 42 -25.95 47.78 41.71
CA VAL A 42 -27.29 48.33 41.93
C VAL A 42 -27.83 47.85 43.28
N LYS A 43 -28.26 48.81 44.12
CA LYS A 43 -28.76 48.54 45.47
C LYS A 43 -30.27 48.40 45.55
N GLU A 44 -31.01 49.50 45.43
CA GLU A 44 -32.44 49.50 45.73
C GLU A 44 -33.31 49.82 44.52
N SER A 45 -32.85 50.70 43.64
CA SER A 45 -33.63 51.13 42.48
C SER A 45 -32.80 51.21 41.19
N ALA A 46 -33.03 50.30 40.25
CA ALA A 46 -32.50 50.42 38.89
C ALA A 46 -33.38 49.74 37.85
N PHE A 47 -33.11 50.04 36.60
CA PHE A 47 -33.71 49.36 35.47
C PHE A 47 -32.65 49.01 34.42
N ILE A 48 -32.89 47.91 33.71
CA ILE A 48 -32.05 47.47 32.61
C ILE A 48 -32.88 47.49 31.32
N ASN A 49 -32.31 48.10 30.29
CA ASN A 49 -32.91 48.29 28.97
C ASN A 49 -32.07 47.57 27.91
N LYS A 50 -32.71 47.05 26.86
CA LYS A 50 -32.03 46.50 25.68
C LYS A 50 -32.36 47.33 24.43
N ASN A 51 -31.35 47.64 23.63
CA ASN A 51 -31.41 48.36 22.35
C ASN A 51 -32.17 49.71 22.39
N GLY A 52 -32.31 50.33 23.57
CA GLY A 52 -32.99 51.61 23.74
C GLY A 52 -34.53 51.59 23.60
N GLU A 53 -35.14 50.41 23.42
CA GLU A 53 -36.57 50.29 23.09
C GLU A 53 -37.44 49.87 24.28
N SER A 54 -36.97 48.97 25.16
CA SER A 54 -37.79 48.43 26.24
C SER A 54 -37.01 48.08 27.49
N GLN A 55 -37.61 48.39 28.64
CA GLN A 55 -37.16 47.91 29.94
C GLN A 55 -37.38 46.40 30.01
N ILE A 56 -36.30 45.65 30.18
CA ILE A 56 -36.34 44.19 30.25
C ILE A 56 -36.46 43.68 31.69
N ALA A 57 -35.97 44.45 32.67
CA ALA A 57 -36.21 44.22 34.09
C ALA A 57 -35.98 45.48 34.92
N LYS A 58 -36.47 45.46 36.17
CA LYS A 58 -36.26 46.51 37.17
C LYS A 58 -36.05 45.91 38.56
N VAL A 59 -35.38 46.70 39.40
CA VAL A 59 -35.30 46.52 40.85
C VAL A 59 -35.92 47.76 41.47
N VAL A 60 -36.90 47.62 42.36
CA VAL A 60 -37.53 48.73 43.08
C VAL A 60 -37.67 48.36 44.56
N GLY A 61 -37.05 49.13 45.45
CA GLY A 61 -37.03 48.82 46.88
C GLY A 61 -36.42 47.44 47.18
N GLY A 62 -35.42 47.02 46.39
CA GLY A 62 -34.79 45.70 46.50
C GLY A 62 -35.63 44.53 45.97
N HIS A 63 -36.79 44.79 45.37
CA HIS A 63 -37.61 43.77 44.72
C HIS A 63 -37.32 43.71 43.21
N PHE A 64 -36.89 42.55 42.72
CA PHE A 64 -36.54 42.32 41.31
C PHE A 64 -37.74 41.77 40.51
N GLU A 65 -38.02 42.40 39.37
CA GLU A 65 -39.09 42.00 38.45
C GLU A 65 -38.58 42.04 37.00
N VAL A 66 -38.80 40.95 36.26
CA VAL A 66 -38.55 40.88 34.81
C VAL A 66 -39.79 41.34 34.05
N THR A 67 -39.65 42.37 33.23
CA THR A 67 -40.76 42.97 32.47
C THR A 67 -40.89 42.39 31.05
N ASP A 68 -39.80 41.91 30.46
CA ASP A 68 -39.81 41.25 29.15
C ASP A 68 -39.81 39.72 29.30
N LYS A 69 -40.86 39.08 28.77
CA LYS A 69 -41.05 37.63 28.86
C LYS A 69 -39.93 36.83 28.19
N THR A 70 -39.22 37.38 27.20
CA THR A 70 -38.08 36.72 26.53
C THR A 70 -36.90 36.46 27.48
N PHE A 71 -36.83 37.21 28.58
CA PHE A 71 -35.82 37.08 29.63
C PHE A 71 -36.34 36.38 30.89
N SER A 72 -37.61 35.94 30.90
CA SER A 72 -38.22 35.28 32.05
C SER A 72 -37.47 34.01 32.42
N GLY A 73 -37.12 33.87 33.70
CA GLY A 73 -36.31 32.75 34.22
C GLY A 73 -34.82 32.80 33.86
N ARG A 74 -34.39 33.70 32.96
CA ARG A 74 -33.00 33.82 32.50
C ARG A 74 -32.26 35.03 33.08
N LEU A 75 -32.92 36.19 33.12
CA LEU A 75 -32.38 37.43 33.70
C LEU A 75 -32.67 37.47 35.20
N GLN A 76 -31.62 37.73 35.98
CA GLN A 76 -31.67 37.73 37.44
C GLN A 76 -30.87 38.91 37.98
N TRP A 77 -31.26 39.37 39.17
CA TRP A 77 -30.48 40.29 40.00
C TRP A 77 -30.14 39.59 41.31
N ASP A 78 -28.87 39.61 41.69
CA ASP A 78 -28.42 39.02 42.94
C ASP A 78 -28.19 40.10 43.98
N SER A 79 -29.02 40.06 45.04
CA SER A 79 -28.96 41.00 46.16
C SER A 79 -27.65 40.98 46.94
N SER A 80 -26.86 39.91 46.86
CA SER A 80 -25.57 39.81 47.56
C SER A 80 -24.43 40.47 46.78
N THR A 81 -24.43 40.31 45.45
CA THR A 81 -23.41 40.89 44.56
C THR A 81 -23.81 42.23 43.96
N GLU A 82 -25.10 42.60 44.06
CA GLU A 82 -25.71 43.81 43.51
C GLU A 82 -25.63 43.88 41.97
N PHE A 83 -25.55 42.73 41.27
CA PHE A 83 -25.38 42.66 39.82
C PHE A 83 -26.56 42.02 39.09
N PHE A 84 -26.78 42.47 37.85
CA PHE A 84 -27.63 41.77 36.89
C PHE A 84 -26.82 40.71 36.13
N TYR A 85 -27.44 39.58 35.83
CA TYR A 85 -26.88 38.59 34.92
C TYR A 85 -27.96 37.88 34.11
N ILE A 86 -27.61 37.50 32.88
CA ILE A 86 -28.45 36.68 32.01
C ILE A 86 -27.80 35.31 31.91
N THR A 87 -28.59 34.26 32.11
CA THR A 87 -28.16 32.85 31.97
C THR A 87 -28.73 32.25 30.69
N GLY A 88 -28.07 31.22 30.15
CA GLY A 88 -28.53 30.54 28.94
C GLY A 88 -28.59 31.50 27.76
N LEU A 89 -27.47 32.17 27.47
CA LEU A 89 -27.36 33.11 26.37
C LEU A 89 -27.66 32.46 25.03
N ASN A 90 -28.34 33.18 24.16
CA ASN A 90 -28.55 32.81 22.77
C ASN A 90 -28.08 33.94 21.83
N MET A 91 -28.08 33.70 20.52
CA MET A 91 -27.58 34.67 19.54
C MET A 91 -28.38 35.99 19.54
N GLU A 92 -29.68 35.94 19.81
CA GLU A 92 -30.59 37.10 19.82
C GLU A 92 -30.39 37.98 21.05
N ASP A 93 -29.75 37.48 22.11
CA ASP A 93 -29.39 38.28 23.28
C ASP A 93 -28.29 39.32 22.96
N SER A 94 -27.63 39.23 21.81
CA SER A 94 -26.68 40.26 21.35
C SER A 94 -27.37 41.62 21.22
N GLY A 95 -26.65 42.70 21.58
CA GLY A 95 -27.18 44.05 21.48
C GLY A 95 -26.57 45.00 22.50
N GLU A 96 -27.13 46.20 22.57
CA GLU A 96 -26.74 47.20 23.55
C GLU A 96 -27.61 47.08 24.80
N TYR A 97 -26.98 47.03 25.96
CA TYR A 97 -27.63 47.00 27.26
C TYR A 97 -27.29 48.26 28.02
N ARG A 98 -28.29 48.81 28.72
CA ARG A 98 -28.11 49.98 29.56
C ARG A 98 -28.66 49.69 30.94
N VAL A 99 -27.83 49.82 31.96
CA VAL A 99 -28.23 49.71 33.36
C VAL A 99 -28.27 51.11 33.95
N GLU A 100 -29.43 51.54 34.42
CA GLU A 100 -29.68 52.88 34.95
C GLU A 100 -30.00 52.79 36.44
N ASP A 101 -29.06 53.22 37.28
CA ASP A 101 -29.21 53.31 38.74
C ASP A 101 -29.90 54.63 39.09
N ARG A 102 -31.13 54.52 39.61
CA ARG A 102 -31.93 55.68 40.03
C ARG A 102 -31.48 56.25 41.37
N ASP A 103 -30.83 55.45 42.21
CA ASP A 103 -30.34 55.90 43.51
C ASP A 103 -29.12 56.83 43.34
N LYS A 104 -28.29 56.56 42.32
CA LYS A 104 -27.05 57.32 42.04
C LYS A 104 -27.12 58.25 40.84
N GLU A 105 -28.24 58.27 40.11
CA GLU A 105 -28.40 58.96 38.81
C GLU A 105 -27.24 58.63 37.83
N LYS A 106 -26.89 57.35 37.74
CA LYS A 106 -25.80 56.87 36.87
C LYS A 106 -26.30 55.83 35.88
N GLU A 107 -25.86 55.94 34.64
CA GLU A 107 -26.06 54.92 33.62
C GLU A 107 -24.72 54.22 33.28
N PHE A 108 -24.81 52.94 32.95
CA PHE A 108 -23.69 52.18 32.40
C PHE A 108 -24.13 51.42 31.15
N LYS A 109 -23.32 51.50 30.09
CA LYS A 109 -23.63 50.92 28.77
C LYS A 109 -22.74 49.72 28.50
N TYR A 110 -23.35 48.65 28.03
CA TYR A 110 -22.69 47.43 27.62
C TYR A 110 -23.06 47.09 26.17
N LYS A 111 -22.12 46.53 25.43
CA LYS A 111 -22.36 45.96 24.10
C LYS A 111 -22.07 44.48 24.16
N LEU A 112 -23.13 43.67 24.19
CA LEU A 112 -23.03 42.22 24.26
C LEU A 112 -23.01 41.63 22.84
N ALA A 113 -21.99 40.84 22.55
CA ALA A 113 -21.91 40.01 21.36
C ALA A 113 -21.85 38.53 21.78
N VAL A 114 -22.86 37.77 21.37
CA VAL A 114 -22.91 36.32 21.60
C VAL A 114 -22.43 35.60 20.34
N TYR A 115 -21.62 34.56 20.54
CA TYR A 115 -20.99 33.80 19.46
C TYR A 115 -21.29 32.31 19.60
N ASN A 116 -21.43 31.62 18.46
CA ASN A 116 -21.32 30.17 18.41
C ASN A 116 -19.84 29.77 18.45
N PRO A 117 -19.48 28.62 19.07
CA PRO A 117 -18.14 28.07 18.97
C PRO A 117 -17.78 27.74 17.53
N VAL A 118 -16.51 27.94 17.16
CA VAL A 118 -16.01 27.57 15.83
C VAL A 118 -15.94 26.05 15.68
N SER A 119 -16.24 25.57 14.48
CA SER A 119 -16.08 24.16 14.14
C SER A 119 -14.63 23.81 13.82
N ARG A 120 -14.26 22.53 13.94
CA ARG A 120 -12.92 22.08 13.58
C ARG A 120 -12.71 22.17 12.06
N PRO A 121 -11.63 22.83 11.59
CA PRO A 121 -11.40 23.00 10.17
C PRO A 121 -11.06 21.67 9.51
N GLN A 122 -11.32 21.55 8.21
CA GLN A 122 -11.02 20.37 7.40
C GLN A 122 -9.89 20.69 6.43
N VAL A 123 -8.95 19.76 6.26
CA VAL A 123 -7.83 19.91 5.32
C VAL A 123 -7.87 18.81 4.28
N SER A 124 -7.75 19.17 3.01
CA SER A 124 -7.64 18.24 1.89
C SER A 124 -6.42 18.52 1.02
N SER A 125 -5.85 17.47 0.43
CA SER A 125 -4.78 17.60 -0.57
C SER A 125 -5.38 18.03 -1.90
N ARG A 126 -4.85 19.09 -2.51
CA ARG A 126 -5.32 19.65 -3.79
C ARG A 126 -4.43 19.23 -4.95
N ASN A 127 -3.11 19.22 -4.75
CA ASN A 127 -2.15 18.77 -5.74
C ASN A 127 -0.99 18.04 -5.04
N LYS A 128 -0.59 16.89 -5.60
CA LYS A 128 0.58 16.12 -5.18
C LYS A 128 1.70 16.11 -6.24
N MET A 129 1.48 16.71 -7.41
CA MET A 129 2.48 16.75 -8.48
C MET A 129 3.61 17.74 -8.18
N ASN A 130 4.82 17.38 -8.60
CA ASN A 130 6.03 18.20 -8.53
C ASN A 130 5.93 19.33 -9.58
N PRO A 131 6.27 20.59 -9.25
CA PRO A 131 6.89 21.04 -8.01
C PRO A 131 5.96 21.45 -6.87
N THR A 132 4.66 21.62 -7.14
CA THR A 132 3.75 22.24 -6.19
C THR A 132 2.86 21.22 -5.50
N CYS A 133 3.22 20.86 -4.25
CA CYS A 133 2.24 20.28 -3.34
C CYS A 133 1.38 21.41 -2.75
N SER A 134 0.06 21.27 -2.82
CA SER A 134 -0.83 22.24 -2.18
C SER A 134 -1.95 21.55 -1.42
N VAL A 135 -2.34 22.17 -0.31
CA VAL A 135 -3.45 21.77 0.53
C VAL A 135 -4.49 22.87 0.58
N LEU A 136 -5.73 22.50 0.87
CA LEU A 136 -6.84 23.43 1.08
C LEU A 136 -7.39 23.21 2.48
N CYS A 137 -7.42 24.26 3.28
CA CYS A 137 -8.16 24.26 4.53
C CYS A 137 -9.52 24.91 4.34
N SER A 138 -10.58 24.33 4.89
CA SER A 138 -11.93 24.89 4.85
C SER A 138 -12.69 24.74 6.16
N VAL A 139 -13.60 25.67 6.43
CA VAL A 139 -14.45 25.68 7.62
C VAL A 139 -15.73 26.45 7.37
N GLN A 140 -16.82 26.07 8.06
CA GLN A 140 -18.07 26.82 8.01
C GLN A 140 -17.88 28.22 8.61
N ASN A 141 -18.32 29.26 7.89
CA ASN A 141 -18.21 30.63 8.39
C ASN A 141 -19.20 30.89 9.53
N GLY A 142 -18.92 31.93 10.30
CA GLY A 142 -19.72 32.39 11.42
C GLY A 142 -19.34 33.82 11.79
N ARG A 143 -19.97 34.36 12.84
CA ARG A 143 -19.71 35.73 13.28
C ARG A 143 -18.22 35.89 13.66
N GLU A 144 -17.54 36.81 12.97
CA GLU A 144 -16.13 37.17 13.18
C GLU A 144 -15.18 35.96 13.15
N VAL A 145 -15.49 34.98 12.31
CA VAL A 145 -14.60 33.82 12.11
C VAL A 145 -13.45 34.21 11.20
N THR A 146 -12.23 33.90 11.64
CA THR A 146 -11.00 34.04 10.86
C THR A 146 -10.37 32.67 10.64
N LEU A 147 -10.04 32.35 9.40
CA LEU A 147 -9.29 31.15 9.01
C LEU A 147 -7.86 31.54 8.64
N SER A 148 -6.85 30.84 9.15
CA SER A 148 -5.44 31.19 8.93
C SER A 148 -4.53 29.98 8.83
N TRP A 149 -3.45 30.10 8.05
CA TRP A 149 -2.33 29.16 8.16
C TRP A 149 -1.25 29.74 9.05
N GLN A 150 -0.69 28.89 9.90
CA GLN A 150 0.41 29.20 10.78
C GLN A 150 1.54 28.18 10.61
N ARG A 151 2.78 28.65 10.80
CA ARG A 151 3.98 27.81 10.88
C ARG A 151 4.87 28.38 11.98
N GLU A 152 5.29 27.51 12.90
CA GLU A 152 6.14 27.91 14.05
C GLU A 152 5.57 29.10 14.85
N GLY A 153 4.25 29.15 15.00
CA GLY A 153 3.54 30.22 15.71
C GLY A 153 3.40 31.54 14.93
N LYS A 154 3.89 31.62 13.69
CA LYS A 154 3.72 32.79 12.81
C LYS A 154 2.59 32.56 11.81
N THR A 155 1.68 33.52 11.71
CA THR A 155 0.62 33.53 10.69
C THR A 155 1.23 33.82 9.32
N LEU A 156 0.98 32.92 8.37
CA LEU A 156 1.45 33.02 6.98
C LEU A 156 0.43 33.78 6.11
N ASN A 157 -0.84 33.38 6.21
CA ASN A 157 -1.96 33.99 5.51
C ASN A 157 -3.24 33.81 6.34
N HIS A 158 -4.26 34.60 6.02
CA HIS A 158 -5.57 34.49 6.66
C HIS A 158 -6.67 34.96 5.70
N THR A 159 -7.91 34.56 5.99
CA THR A 159 -9.10 35.00 5.30
C THR A 159 -10.29 35.06 6.26
N SER A 160 -11.22 35.96 5.96
CA SER A 160 -12.50 36.11 6.65
C SER A 160 -13.54 36.63 5.65
N SER A 161 -14.82 36.43 5.94
CA SER A 161 -15.90 36.90 5.09
C SER A 161 -17.04 37.46 5.96
N PRO A 162 -17.61 38.62 5.60
CA PRO A 162 -18.80 39.14 6.29
C PRO A 162 -20.06 38.33 5.96
N ASP A 163 -20.07 37.60 4.85
CA ASP A 163 -21.18 36.72 4.48
C ASP A 163 -21.09 35.39 5.24
N LEU A 164 -21.93 35.25 6.26
CA LEU A 164 -21.97 34.10 7.16
C LEU A 164 -22.38 32.78 6.48
N SER A 165 -22.97 32.84 5.27
CA SER A 165 -23.37 31.65 4.52
C SER A 165 -22.21 31.03 3.73
N THR A 166 -21.11 31.77 3.53
CA THR A 166 -19.97 31.30 2.76
C THR A 166 -19.18 30.20 3.50
N LEU A 167 -18.61 29.27 2.74
CA LEU A 167 -17.59 28.37 3.27
C LEU A 167 -16.23 29.07 3.18
N LEU A 168 -15.58 29.31 4.31
CA LEU A 168 -14.22 29.85 4.29
C LEU A 168 -13.28 28.78 3.76
N SER A 169 -12.41 29.15 2.83
CA SER A 169 -11.38 28.26 2.32
C SER A 169 -10.09 29.02 2.06
N LEU A 170 -8.97 28.40 2.39
CA LEU A 170 -7.65 29.02 2.30
C LEU A 170 -6.62 27.99 1.80
N PRO A 171 -6.13 28.14 0.56
CA PRO A 171 -5.09 27.25 0.03
C PRO A 171 -3.73 27.59 0.64
N LEU A 172 -2.84 26.59 0.63
CA LEU A 172 -1.44 26.74 1.01
C LEU A 172 -0.58 25.84 0.12
N GLU A 173 0.49 26.40 -0.43
CA GLU A 173 1.56 25.63 -1.07
C GLU A 173 2.55 25.17 0.01
N ILE A 174 2.84 23.86 0.01
CA ILE A 174 3.72 23.24 1.00
C ILE A 174 5.15 23.22 0.46
N GLU A 175 6.02 23.93 1.18
CA GLU A 175 7.46 23.91 0.95
C GLU A 175 8.06 22.59 1.48
N ASN A 176 9.06 22.08 0.78
CA ASN A 176 9.69 20.82 1.16
C ASN A 176 10.57 20.98 2.41
N ASN A 177 10.69 19.92 3.22
CA ASN A 177 11.44 19.92 4.48
C ASN A 177 11.03 21.02 5.48
N SER A 178 9.78 21.47 5.43
CA SER A 178 9.26 22.49 6.34
C SER A 178 8.73 21.90 7.65
N ALA A 179 8.85 22.68 8.72
CA ALA A 179 8.12 22.41 9.96
C ALA A 179 6.61 22.25 9.68
N PRO A 180 5.87 21.47 10.49
CA PRO A 180 4.44 21.24 10.29
C PRO A 180 3.65 22.56 10.23
N TYR A 181 2.70 22.61 9.31
CA TYR A 181 1.77 23.74 9.20
C TYR A 181 0.56 23.52 10.10
N SER A 182 -0.12 24.59 10.46
CA SER A 182 -1.34 24.55 11.25
C SER A 182 -2.41 25.39 10.60
N CYS A 183 -3.53 24.78 10.25
CA CYS A 183 -4.72 25.54 9.89
C CYS A 183 -5.48 25.87 11.17
N VAL A 184 -5.58 27.16 11.48
CA VAL A 184 -6.19 27.68 12.70
C VAL A 184 -7.43 28.47 12.33
N VAL A 185 -8.54 28.12 12.96
CA VAL A 185 -9.79 28.87 12.93
C VAL A 185 -10.08 29.44 14.30
N ASN A 186 -10.46 30.71 14.35
CA ASN A 186 -10.83 31.35 15.61
C ASN A 186 -11.95 32.36 15.42
N ASN A 187 -12.63 32.64 16.51
CA ASN A 187 -13.43 33.83 16.73
C ASN A 187 -13.12 34.36 18.14
N PRO A 188 -13.73 35.47 18.59
CA PRO A 188 -13.35 36.08 19.88
C PRO A 188 -13.54 35.21 21.13
N VAL A 189 -14.27 34.10 21.04
CA VAL A 189 -14.59 33.23 22.19
C VAL A 189 -14.04 31.81 22.07
N SER A 190 -13.59 31.39 20.89
CA SER A 190 -13.20 29.99 20.65
C SER A 190 -12.13 29.87 19.57
N ASN A 191 -11.28 28.84 19.69
CA ASN A 191 -10.31 28.44 18.67
C ASN A 191 -10.41 26.94 18.39
N GLN A 192 -10.04 26.56 17.17
CA GLN A 192 -9.78 25.17 16.76
C GLN A 192 -8.61 25.14 15.78
N MET A 193 -7.92 24.01 15.69
CA MET A 193 -6.83 23.84 14.73
C MET A 193 -6.66 22.41 14.22
N VAL A 194 -6.04 22.30 13.05
CA VAL A 194 -5.56 21.04 12.48
C VAL A 194 -4.12 21.21 12.02
N THR A 195 -3.25 20.30 12.48
CA THR A 195 -1.85 20.24 12.05
C THR A 195 -1.72 19.45 10.76
N VAL A 196 -0.88 19.93 9.85
CA VAL A 196 -0.63 19.38 8.52
C VAL A 196 0.85 19.08 8.40
N LYS A 197 1.16 17.79 8.30
CA LYS A 197 2.51 17.29 8.07
C LYS A 197 2.73 17.09 6.57
N PRO A 198 3.77 17.67 5.95
CA PRO A 198 4.05 17.48 4.52
C PRO A 198 4.05 16.01 4.10
N GLU A 199 4.59 15.12 4.96
CA GLU A 199 4.67 13.68 4.75
C GLU A 199 3.30 13.04 4.48
N GLU A 200 2.26 13.47 5.19
CA GLU A 200 0.92 12.88 5.11
C GLU A 200 0.13 13.36 3.90
N TYR A 201 0.33 14.61 3.47
CA TYR A 201 -0.51 15.25 2.46
C TYR A 201 0.14 15.35 1.07
N CYS A 202 1.47 15.25 0.99
CA CYS A 202 2.22 15.50 -0.24
C CYS A 202 2.93 14.28 -0.83
N PHE A 203 3.00 13.16 -0.11
CA PHE A 203 3.71 11.98 -0.57
C PHE A 203 2.78 10.78 -0.62
N ASP A 204 2.98 9.96 -1.64
CA ASP A 204 2.38 8.64 -1.74
C ASP A 204 3.45 7.57 -1.47
N PRO A 205 3.08 6.41 -0.92
CA PRO A 205 4.02 5.31 -0.73
C PRO A 205 4.65 4.87 -2.07
N VAL A 206 5.95 4.58 -2.06
CA VAL A 206 6.64 4.10 -3.26
C VAL A 206 6.19 2.68 -3.61
N SER A 207 6.12 2.40 -4.91
CA SER A 207 5.85 1.06 -5.41
C SER A 207 7.09 0.16 -5.30
N ARG A 208 6.88 -1.15 -5.21
CA ARG A 208 7.99 -2.12 -5.19
C ARG A 208 8.72 -2.08 -6.54
N PRO A 209 10.05 -1.89 -6.56
CA PRO A 209 10.80 -1.88 -7.81
C PRO A 209 10.71 -3.22 -8.54
N GLN A 210 10.82 -3.16 -9.86
CA GLN A 210 10.95 -4.33 -10.73
C GLN A 210 12.42 -4.51 -11.12
N VAL A 211 12.91 -5.74 -11.10
CA VAL A 211 14.26 -6.07 -11.54
C VAL A 211 14.18 -7.07 -12.69
N SER A 212 14.89 -6.78 -13.77
CA SER A 212 15.01 -7.66 -14.93
C SER A 212 16.46 -7.86 -15.35
N SER A 213 16.77 -9.04 -15.89
CA SER A 213 18.08 -9.33 -16.49
C SER A 213 18.15 -8.74 -17.90
N ARG A 214 19.19 -7.96 -18.20
CA ARG A 214 19.42 -7.36 -19.52
C ARG A 214 20.38 -8.18 -20.37
N ASN A 215 21.47 -8.66 -19.78
CA ASN A 215 22.52 -9.41 -20.48
C ASN A 215 23.17 -10.41 -19.54
N LYS A 216 23.20 -11.69 -19.92
CA LYS A 216 23.72 -12.81 -19.12
C LYS A 216 25.07 -13.27 -19.69
N MET A 217 26.12 -12.45 -19.55
CA MET A 217 27.48 -12.80 -19.97
C MET A 217 28.28 -13.42 -18.82
N ASN A 218 29.31 -14.20 -19.15
CA ASN A 218 30.28 -14.72 -18.20
C ASN A 218 31.55 -13.84 -18.28
N PRO A 219 32.07 -13.26 -17.17
CA PRO A 219 31.71 -13.47 -15.76
C PRO A 219 30.67 -12.52 -15.17
N THR A 220 30.24 -11.49 -15.90
CA THR A 220 29.33 -10.46 -15.40
C THR A 220 27.96 -10.46 -16.09
N CYS A 221 26.91 -10.27 -15.30
CA CYS A 221 25.55 -10.10 -15.80
C CYS A 221 25.06 -8.69 -15.53
N SER A 222 24.32 -8.10 -16.47
CA SER A 222 23.67 -6.80 -16.29
C SER A 222 22.23 -6.99 -15.85
N VAL A 223 21.87 -6.38 -14.72
CA VAL A 223 20.50 -6.27 -14.21
C VAL A 223 20.03 -4.83 -14.29
N LEU A 224 18.73 -4.64 -14.52
CA LEU A 224 18.08 -3.34 -14.56
C LEU A 224 17.02 -3.30 -13.48
N CYS A 225 17.12 -2.32 -12.57
CA CYS A 225 16.05 -2.02 -11.65
C CYS A 225 15.23 -0.83 -12.16
N SER A 226 13.91 -0.92 -12.15
CA SER A 226 13.01 0.14 -12.58
C SER A 226 11.81 0.32 -11.64
N VAL A 227 11.33 1.56 -11.54
CA VAL A 227 10.18 1.93 -10.71
C VAL A 227 9.49 3.17 -11.27
N GLN A 228 8.17 3.28 -11.05
CA GLN A 228 7.44 4.51 -11.37
C GLN A 228 7.93 5.66 -10.49
N ASN A 229 8.19 6.81 -11.10
CA ASN A 229 8.68 7.97 -10.36
C ASN A 229 7.54 8.64 -9.56
N GLY A 230 7.94 9.42 -8.58
CA GLY A 230 7.05 10.11 -7.66
C GLY A 230 7.80 11.26 -6.98
N ARG A 231 7.11 11.97 -6.09
CA ARG A 231 7.72 13.10 -5.37
C ARG A 231 8.88 12.59 -4.51
N GLU A 232 10.08 13.11 -4.79
CA GLU A 232 11.33 12.80 -4.08
C GLU A 232 11.65 11.31 -3.99
N VAL A 233 11.32 10.58 -5.05
CA VAL A 233 11.71 9.18 -5.17
C VAL A 233 13.18 9.10 -5.56
N THR A 234 13.95 8.33 -4.81
CA THR A 234 15.32 7.94 -5.14
C THR A 234 15.39 6.44 -5.37
N LEU A 235 15.93 6.03 -6.52
CA LEU A 235 16.22 4.65 -6.86
C LEU A 235 17.72 4.40 -6.69
N SER A 236 18.12 3.35 -5.98
CA SER A 236 19.53 3.09 -5.66
C SER A 236 19.86 1.60 -5.62
N TRP A 237 21.10 1.25 -5.99
CA TRP A 237 21.65 -0.06 -5.67
C TRP A 237 22.48 0.00 -4.40
N GLN A 238 22.32 -1.01 -3.55
CA GLN A 238 23.03 -1.16 -2.29
C GLN A 238 23.65 -2.54 -2.16
N ARG A 239 24.77 -2.63 -1.44
CA ARG A 239 25.42 -3.88 -1.05
C ARG A 239 25.96 -3.72 0.37
N GLU A 240 25.65 -4.68 1.24
CA GLU A 240 26.08 -4.66 2.66
C GLU A 240 25.70 -3.36 3.42
N GLY A 241 24.64 -2.69 2.98
CA GLY A 241 24.17 -1.42 3.56
C GLY A 241 24.79 -0.15 2.94
N GLU A 242 25.80 -0.29 2.08
CA GLU A 242 26.41 0.83 1.37
C GLU A 242 25.72 1.08 0.03
N THR A 243 25.53 2.37 -0.32
CA THR A 243 24.95 2.76 -1.62
C THR A 243 26.03 2.79 -2.70
N LEU A 244 25.86 1.97 -3.74
CA LEU A 244 26.78 1.86 -4.86
C LEU A 244 26.54 2.97 -5.90
N ASN A 245 25.28 3.16 -6.28
CA ASN A 245 24.84 4.18 -7.22
C ASN A 245 23.36 4.54 -6.94
N HIS A 246 22.92 5.68 -7.46
CA HIS A 246 21.54 6.13 -7.32
C HIS A 246 21.13 7.03 -8.49
N THR A 247 19.82 7.19 -8.67
CA THR A 247 19.21 8.10 -9.64
C THR A 247 17.90 8.66 -9.10
N SER A 248 17.56 9.86 -9.56
CA SER A 248 16.32 10.57 -9.27
C SER A 248 16.00 11.51 -10.43
N SER A 249 14.72 11.75 -10.69
CA SER A 249 14.28 12.70 -11.73
C SER A 249 13.25 13.66 -11.16
N PRO A 250 13.34 14.98 -11.47
CA PRO A 250 12.29 15.93 -11.11
C PRO A 250 10.99 15.71 -11.91
N ASP A 251 11.07 15.09 -13.09
CA ASP A 251 9.91 14.75 -13.91
C ASP A 251 9.24 13.47 -13.41
N LEU A 252 8.05 13.62 -12.82
CA LEU A 252 7.27 12.53 -12.23
C LEU A 252 6.76 11.51 -13.26
N SER A 253 6.71 11.87 -14.54
CA SER A 253 6.27 10.95 -15.61
C SER A 253 7.39 10.03 -16.09
N THR A 254 8.64 10.34 -15.74
CA THR A 254 9.79 9.52 -16.10
C THR A 254 9.73 8.17 -15.37
N LEU A 255 9.96 7.06 -16.07
CA LEU A 255 10.22 5.78 -15.41
C LEU A 255 11.68 5.76 -14.91
N LEU A 256 11.91 5.74 -13.60
CA LEU A 256 13.27 5.62 -13.07
C LEU A 256 13.81 4.23 -13.41
N SER A 257 15.02 4.18 -13.96
CA SER A 257 15.70 2.95 -14.32
C SER A 257 17.18 3.07 -14.02
N LEU A 258 17.75 2.07 -13.35
CA LEU A 258 19.14 2.08 -12.91
C LEU A 258 19.79 0.71 -13.18
N PRO A 259 20.70 0.61 -14.16
CA PRO A 259 21.43 -0.62 -14.44
C PRO A 259 22.54 -0.88 -13.42
N LEU A 260 22.88 -2.15 -13.23
CA LEU A 260 24.03 -2.60 -12.46
C LEU A 260 24.65 -3.83 -13.13
N GLU A 261 25.97 -3.89 -13.18
CA GLU A 261 26.72 -5.10 -13.53
C GLU A 261 27.05 -5.85 -12.24
N ILE A 262 26.68 -7.13 -12.19
CA ILE A 262 26.86 -8.01 -11.04
C ILE A 262 27.72 -9.22 -11.42
N GLU A 263 28.55 -9.64 -10.48
CA GLU A 263 29.42 -10.81 -10.62
C GLU A 263 28.74 -12.07 -10.08
N ASN A 264 29.00 -13.20 -10.71
CA ASN A 264 28.29 -14.47 -10.46
C ASN A 264 28.41 -15.01 -9.02
N ASN A 265 29.50 -14.68 -8.32
CA ASN A 265 29.84 -15.17 -6.97
C ASN A 265 29.79 -14.06 -5.91
N SER A 266 29.11 -12.96 -6.19
CA SER A 266 29.07 -11.81 -5.30
C SER A 266 27.96 -11.93 -4.26
N ALA A 267 28.15 -11.25 -3.12
CA ALA A 267 27.11 -11.09 -2.12
C ALA A 267 25.84 -10.46 -2.73
N PRO A 268 24.64 -10.78 -2.21
CA PRO A 268 23.39 -10.30 -2.79
C PRO A 268 23.34 -8.76 -2.81
N TYR A 269 22.91 -8.22 -3.95
CA TYR A 269 22.65 -6.79 -4.10
C TYR A 269 21.22 -6.47 -3.68
N SER A 270 20.96 -5.21 -3.37
CA SER A 270 19.63 -4.72 -3.04
C SER A 270 19.29 -3.53 -3.91
N CYS A 271 18.23 -3.63 -4.71
CA CYS A 271 17.64 -2.47 -5.33
C CYS A 271 16.67 -1.83 -4.34
N VAL A 272 16.96 -0.60 -3.93
CA VAL A 272 16.21 0.15 -2.92
C VAL A 272 15.57 1.38 -3.56
N VAL A 273 14.26 1.50 -3.38
CA VAL A 273 13.48 2.68 -3.72
C VAL A 273 13.00 3.33 -2.43
N LYS A 274 13.21 4.63 -2.29
CA LYS A 274 12.81 5.37 -1.09
C LYS A 274 12.25 6.74 -1.41
N ASN A 275 11.34 7.19 -0.56
CA ASN A 275 10.92 8.58 -0.43
C ASN A 275 10.76 8.92 1.07
N PRO A 276 10.41 10.16 1.46
CA PRO A 276 10.31 10.55 2.87
C PRO A 276 9.34 9.71 3.72
N VAL A 277 8.39 9.01 3.11
CA VAL A 277 7.33 8.27 3.82
C VAL A 277 7.48 6.76 3.78
N SER A 278 8.27 6.22 2.85
CA SER A 278 8.33 4.77 2.62
C SER A 278 9.61 4.32 1.94
N ASN A 279 9.97 3.05 2.17
CA ASN A 279 11.04 2.36 1.47
C ASN A 279 10.54 1.01 0.94
N GLN A 280 11.09 0.60 -0.19
CA GLN A 280 10.87 -0.71 -0.79
C GLN A 280 12.21 -1.28 -1.25
N THR A 281 12.39 -2.58 -1.12
CA THR A 281 13.65 -3.25 -1.45
C THR A 281 13.40 -4.56 -2.15
N VAL A 282 14.21 -4.84 -3.17
CA VAL A 282 14.29 -6.13 -3.84
C VAL A 282 15.72 -6.62 -3.76
N THR A 283 15.90 -7.77 -3.13
CA THR A 283 17.19 -8.47 -3.09
C THR A 283 17.42 -9.19 -4.42
N VAL A 284 18.62 -9.05 -4.95
CA VAL A 284 19.03 -9.58 -6.25
C VAL A 284 20.20 -10.50 -6.03
N LYS A 285 19.96 -11.78 -6.31
CA LYS A 285 20.95 -12.86 -6.24
C LYS A 285 21.39 -13.24 -7.65
N ALA A 286 22.68 -13.46 -7.84
CA ALA A 286 23.21 -13.79 -9.15
C ALA A 286 22.62 -15.10 -9.68
N GLU A 287 22.42 -16.08 -8.80
CA GLU A 287 21.84 -17.39 -9.15
C GLU A 287 20.44 -17.27 -9.75
N GLU A 288 19.63 -16.32 -9.28
CA GLU A 288 18.24 -16.15 -9.72
C GLU A 288 18.13 -15.33 -11.02
N TYR A 289 18.94 -14.28 -11.17
CA TYR A 289 18.79 -13.32 -12.27
C TYR A 289 19.80 -13.51 -13.41
N CYS A 290 20.94 -14.17 -13.17
CA CYS A 290 22.02 -14.29 -14.15
C CYS A 290 22.02 -15.62 -14.92
N PHE A 291 21.20 -16.58 -14.50
CA PHE A 291 21.09 -17.88 -15.14
C PHE A 291 19.74 -18.06 -15.78
N ASP A 292 19.71 -18.73 -16.92
CA ASP A 292 18.47 -19.28 -17.47
C ASP A 292 18.18 -20.63 -16.83
N PRO A 293 16.90 -20.97 -16.59
CA PRO A 293 16.54 -22.27 -16.04
C PRO A 293 16.96 -23.39 -17.00
N VAL A 294 17.58 -24.44 -16.47
CA VAL A 294 17.98 -25.61 -17.27
C VAL A 294 16.75 -26.38 -17.76
N SER A 295 16.88 -26.94 -18.96
CA SER A 295 15.86 -27.83 -19.51
C SER A 295 15.87 -29.19 -18.82
N ARG A 296 14.75 -29.93 -18.89
CA ARG A 296 14.69 -31.31 -18.38
C ARG A 296 15.63 -32.21 -19.19
N PRO A 297 16.51 -33.01 -18.53
CA PRO A 297 17.41 -33.91 -19.24
C PRO A 297 16.63 -34.94 -20.07
N GLN A 298 17.22 -35.33 -21.20
CA GLN A 298 16.73 -36.41 -22.04
C GLN A 298 17.55 -37.67 -21.78
N VAL A 299 16.86 -38.79 -21.53
CA VAL A 299 17.50 -40.10 -21.30
C VAL A 299 17.13 -41.03 -22.44
N SER A 300 18.15 -41.67 -23.01
CA SER A 300 18.02 -42.72 -24.00
C SER A 300 18.76 -43.97 -23.55
N SER A 301 18.34 -45.15 -23.99
CA SER A 301 19.04 -46.41 -23.72
C SER A 301 19.65 -46.99 -24.99
N ARG A 302 20.80 -47.65 -24.83
CA ARG A 302 21.54 -48.35 -25.88
C ARG A 302 22.11 -49.65 -25.30
N ASN A 303 22.38 -50.64 -26.16
CA ASN A 303 23.03 -51.90 -25.77
C ASN A 303 22.29 -52.58 -24.61
N LYS A 304 21.02 -52.94 -24.83
CA LYS A 304 20.18 -53.68 -23.86
C LYS A 304 20.64 -55.15 -23.82
N MET A 305 21.70 -55.45 -23.06
CA MET A 305 22.27 -56.81 -22.93
C MET A 305 22.12 -57.33 -21.50
N ASN A 306 21.21 -58.27 -21.25
CA ASN A 306 21.10 -58.92 -19.93
C ASN A 306 22.48 -59.44 -19.46
N PRO A 307 23.06 -58.98 -18.31
CA PRO A 307 22.44 -58.30 -17.17
C PRO A 307 22.70 -56.79 -16.99
N THR A 308 23.20 -56.08 -17.99
CA THR A 308 23.38 -54.61 -17.93
C THR A 308 22.83 -53.87 -19.14
N CYS A 309 22.52 -52.59 -18.98
CA CYS A 309 22.14 -51.74 -20.10
C CYS A 309 22.81 -50.37 -19.97
N SER A 310 23.19 -49.80 -21.09
CA SER A 310 23.79 -48.46 -21.14
C SER A 310 22.71 -47.41 -21.30
N VAL A 311 22.60 -46.50 -20.34
CA VAL A 311 21.73 -45.33 -20.42
C VAL A 311 22.58 -44.09 -20.66
N LEU A 312 22.15 -43.24 -21.59
CA LEU A 312 22.78 -41.98 -21.93
C LEU A 312 21.84 -40.85 -21.53
N CYS A 313 22.26 -40.07 -20.53
CA CYS A 313 21.59 -38.84 -20.20
C CYS A 313 22.21 -37.69 -20.96
N SER A 314 21.39 -36.76 -21.46
CA SER A 314 21.87 -35.65 -22.25
C SER A 314 21.04 -34.39 -22.04
N VAL A 315 21.69 -33.24 -22.18
CA VAL A 315 21.06 -31.92 -22.08
C VAL A 315 21.69 -30.98 -23.08
N GLN A 316 20.89 -30.04 -23.59
CA GLN A 316 21.32 -28.99 -24.51
C GLN A 316 21.02 -27.63 -23.91
N ASN A 317 21.85 -26.66 -24.26
CA ASN A 317 21.75 -25.26 -23.90
C ASN A 317 21.84 -25.00 -22.39
N GLY A 318 22.59 -23.98 -22.02
CA GLY A 318 22.70 -23.54 -20.63
C GLY A 318 24.11 -23.12 -20.28
N ARG A 319 24.24 -22.48 -19.14
CA ARG A 319 25.51 -21.98 -18.62
C ARG A 319 25.81 -22.63 -17.28
N GLU A 320 27.08 -22.97 -17.05
CA GLU A 320 27.57 -23.63 -15.84
C GLU A 320 26.72 -24.85 -15.46
N VAL A 321 26.47 -25.69 -16.47
CA VAL A 321 25.61 -26.86 -16.35
C VAL A 321 26.41 -28.03 -15.83
N THR A 322 25.94 -28.65 -14.75
CA THR A 322 26.45 -29.92 -14.24
C THR A 322 25.42 -31.01 -14.48
N LEU A 323 25.83 -32.05 -15.19
CA LEU A 323 25.07 -33.27 -15.46
C LEU A 323 25.61 -34.38 -14.56
N SER A 324 24.75 -35.06 -13.80
CA SER A 324 25.18 -36.10 -12.86
C SER A 324 24.21 -37.27 -12.77
N TRP A 325 24.75 -38.47 -12.57
CA TRP A 325 23.96 -39.64 -12.21
C TRP A 325 23.98 -39.82 -10.69
N GLN A 326 22.82 -40.06 -10.10
CA GLN A 326 22.65 -40.26 -8.67
C GLN A 326 21.86 -41.55 -8.38
N ARG A 327 22.16 -42.20 -7.26
CA ARG A 327 21.41 -43.33 -6.71
C ARG A 327 21.38 -43.24 -5.20
N GLU A 328 20.18 -43.36 -4.60
CA GLU A 328 19.98 -43.23 -3.14
C GLU A 328 20.58 -41.93 -2.56
N GLY A 329 20.53 -40.83 -3.31
CA GLY A 329 21.08 -39.53 -2.91
C GLY A 329 22.60 -39.38 -3.03
N LYS A 330 23.32 -40.40 -3.53
CA LYS A 330 24.76 -40.34 -3.78
C LYS A 330 25.06 -40.13 -5.26
N THR A 331 25.95 -39.20 -5.57
CA THR A 331 26.46 -38.97 -6.93
C THR A 331 27.40 -40.09 -7.33
N LEU A 332 27.08 -40.74 -8.45
CA LEU A 332 27.85 -41.84 -9.03
C LEU A 332 28.90 -41.33 -10.01
N ASN A 333 28.49 -40.47 -10.94
CA ASN A 333 29.36 -39.76 -11.85
C ASN A 333 28.80 -38.36 -12.12
N HIS A 334 29.64 -37.47 -12.66
CA HIS A 334 29.22 -36.16 -13.10
C HIS A 334 30.11 -35.64 -14.23
N THR A 335 29.61 -34.69 -14.98
CA THR A 335 30.35 -33.87 -15.94
C THR A 335 29.79 -32.45 -15.93
N SER A 336 30.62 -31.45 -16.19
CA SER A 336 30.22 -30.04 -16.13
C SER A 336 30.72 -29.29 -17.35
N SER A 337 29.92 -28.36 -17.86
CA SER A 337 30.31 -27.43 -18.92
C SER A 337 30.06 -25.98 -18.49
N PRO A 338 31.06 -25.08 -18.59
CA PRO A 338 30.90 -23.68 -18.22
C PRO A 338 29.97 -22.92 -19.19
N ASP A 339 30.00 -23.26 -20.48
CA ASP A 339 29.11 -22.72 -21.50
C ASP A 339 28.70 -23.84 -22.45
N LEU A 340 27.41 -24.15 -22.49
CA LEU A 340 26.87 -25.27 -23.25
C LEU A 340 26.24 -24.79 -24.55
N SER A 341 27.07 -24.62 -25.57
CA SER A 341 26.65 -24.39 -26.96
C SER A 341 26.35 -25.67 -27.75
N THR A 342 26.70 -26.84 -27.19
CA THR A 342 26.58 -28.17 -27.82
C THR A 342 25.84 -29.15 -26.90
N LEU A 343 25.64 -30.40 -27.31
CA LEU A 343 24.99 -31.43 -26.49
C LEU A 343 25.97 -31.95 -25.41
N LEU A 344 25.64 -31.79 -24.13
CA LEU A 344 26.35 -32.47 -23.03
C LEU A 344 25.69 -33.82 -22.79
N SER A 345 26.48 -34.88 -22.73
CA SER A 345 25.95 -36.22 -22.48
C SER A 345 26.84 -37.02 -21.54
N LEU A 346 26.22 -37.88 -20.74
CA LEU A 346 26.86 -38.66 -19.69
C LEU A 346 26.29 -40.08 -19.67
N PRO A 347 27.07 -41.08 -20.11
CA PRO A 347 26.65 -42.47 -20.09
C PRO A 347 26.77 -43.08 -18.68
N LEU A 348 25.95 -44.09 -18.42
CA LEU A 348 26.04 -44.95 -17.23
C LEU A 348 25.60 -46.38 -17.59
N GLU A 349 26.33 -47.37 -17.11
CA GLU A 349 25.89 -48.76 -17.14
C GLU A 349 25.08 -49.08 -15.88
N ILE A 350 23.87 -49.62 -16.07
CA ILE A 350 22.94 -49.93 -14.98
C ILE A 350 22.49 -51.38 -15.03
N GLU A 351 22.19 -51.93 -13.85
CA GLU A 351 21.77 -53.32 -13.68
C GLU A 351 20.24 -53.45 -13.63
N TYR A 352 19.69 -54.49 -14.26
CA TYR A 352 18.23 -54.69 -14.40
C TYR A 352 17.46 -54.86 -13.09
N ASN A 353 18.12 -55.27 -12.00
CA ASN A 353 17.49 -55.55 -10.70
C ASN A 353 17.86 -54.51 -9.62
N SER A 354 18.47 -53.40 -10.03
CA SER A 354 18.87 -52.34 -9.12
C SER A 354 17.75 -51.34 -8.86
N ALA A 355 17.87 -50.59 -7.76
CA ALA A 355 16.98 -49.47 -7.48
C ALA A 355 17.08 -48.38 -8.59
N PRO A 356 16.03 -47.56 -8.79
CA PRO A 356 16.02 -46.53 -9.81
C PRO A 356 17.20 -45.55 -9.67
N TYR A 357 17.70 -45.11 -10.82
CA TYR A 357 18.72 -44.07 -10.92
C TYR A 357 18.08 -42.73 -11.19
N SER A 358 18.79 -41.65 -10.92
CA SER A 358 18.36 -40.29 -11.25
C SER A 358 19.42 -39.61 -12.09
N CYS A 359 19.05 -39.13 -13.27
CA CYS A 359 19.86 -38.17 -13.98
C CYS A 359 19.46 -36.75 -13.56
N VAL A 360 20.40 -36.02 -12.99
CA VAL A 360 20.20 -34.67 -12.45
C VAL A 360 21.02 -33.68 -13.28
N VAL A 361 20.34 -32.66 -13.80
CA VAL A 361 20.94 -31.49 -14.43
C VAL A 361 20.76 -30.32 -13.49
N ASN A 362 21.83 -29.63 -13.14
CA ASN A 362 21.74 -28.39 -12.37
C ASN A 362 22.61 -27.30 -12.99
N ASN A 363 22.22 -26.07 -12.76
CA ASN A 363 23.06 -24.89 -12.81
C ASN A 363 22.79 -24.05 -11.54
N PRO A 364 23.56 -22.99 -11.26
CA PRO A 364 23.35 -22.20 -10.05
C PRO A 364 21.91 -21.69 -9.87
N GLY A 365 21.20 -21.39 -10.97
CA GLY A 365 19.82 -20.89 -10.90
C GLY A 365 18.71 -21.95 -10.83
N SER A 366 18.97 -23.22 -11.16
CA SER A 366 17.90 -24.22 -11.28
C SER A 366 18.41 -25.67 -11.27
N ASN A 367 17.51 -26.59 -10.91
CA ASN A 367 17.77 -28.03 -10.89
C ASN A 367 16.60 -28.78 -11.55
N GLN A 368 16.91 -29.71 -12.44
CA GLN A 368 15.98 -30.63 -13.07
C GLN A 368 16.47 -32.08 -12.94
N MET A 369 15.53 -33.03 -12.85
CA MET A 369 15.86 -34.44 -12.68
C MET A 369 14.91 -35.32 -13.49
N VAL A 370 15.44 -36.44 -13.98
CA VAL A 370 14.67 -37.55 -14.54
C VAL A 370 15.04 -38.83 -13.82
N THR A 371 14.05 -39.51 -13.28
CA THR A 371 14.20 -40.85 -12.70
C THR A 371 14.18 -41.90 -13.80
N VAL A 372 15.15 -42.80 -13.76
CA VAL A 372 15.39 -43.85 -14.73
C VAL A 372 15.20 -45.18 -14.03
N LYS A 373 14.06 -45.80 -14.29
CA LYS A 373 13.75 -47.15 -13.81
C LYS A 373 14.28 -48.18 -14.81
N PRO A 374 15.11 -49.15 -14.40
CA PRO A 374 15.61 -50.18 -15.30
C PRO A 374 14.49 -50.90 -16.07
N GLU A 375 13.31 -51.08 -15.47
CA GLU A 375 12.13 -51.72 -16.06
C GLU A 375 11.56 -50.96 -17.28
N GLU A 376 11.68 -49.63 -17.28
CA GLU A 376 11.12 -48.77 -18.33
C GLU A 376 12.11 -48.54 -19.47
N TYR A 377 13.41 -48.47 -19.16
CA TYR A 377 14.43 -48.06 -20.12
C TYR A 377 15.23 -49.22 -20.72
N CYS A 378 15.41 -50.32 -20.00
CA CYS A 378 16.29 -51.42 -20.39
C CYS A 378 15.55 -52.58 -21.07
N PHE A 379 14.22 -52.56 -21.05
CA PHE A 379 13.37 -53.54 -21.69
C PHE A 379 12.79 -52.97 -22.99
N ASP A 380 12.64 -53.82 -24.00
CA ASP A 380 11.81 -53.48 -25.15
C ASP A 380 10.35 -53.83 -24.83
N PRO A 381 9.38 -53.02 -25.29
CA PRO A 381 7.97 -53.33 -25.09
C PRO A 381 7.64 -54.69 -25.72
N VAL A 382 6.75 -55.44 -25.06
CA VAL A 382 6.26 -56.73 -25.56
C VAL A 382 5.67 -56.52 -26.96
N SER A 383 6.11 -57.33 -27.93
CA SER A 383 5.57 -57.27 -29.28
C SER A 383 4.08 -57.65 -29.28
N ARG A 384 3.31 -57.14 -30.25
CA ARG A 384 1.91 -57.60 -30.42
C ARG A 384 1.85 -59.11 -30.62
N PRO A 385 0.88 -59.83 -30.02
CA PRO A 385 0.70 -61.26 -30.23
C PRO A 385 0.57 -61.59 -31.72
N GLN A 386 1.41 -62.51 -32.21
CA GLN A 386 1.34 -63.03 -33.56
C GLN A 386 0.83 -64.46 -33.53
N VAL A 387 -0.21 -64.77 -34.31
CA VAL A 387 -0.79 -66.11 -34.43
C VAL A 387 -0.40 -66.72 -35.78
N SER A 388 0.18 -67.92 -35.76
CA SER A 388 0.55 -68.69 -36.94
C SER A 388 -0.05 -70.10 -36.88
N SER A 389 -0.41 -70.68 -38.03
CA SER A 389 -0.86 -72.08 -38.09
C SER A 389 0.35 -73.01 -38.21
N ARG A 390 0.46 -74.02 -37.35
CA ARG A 390 1.58 -74.97 -37.33
C ARG A 390 1.25 -76.27 -38.07
N ASN A 391 0.07 -76.87 -37.83
CA ASN A 391 -0.36 -78.13 -38.44
C ASN A 391 -1.86 -78.12 -38.73
N LYS A 392 -2.27 -78.53 -39.94
CA LYS A 392 -3.67 -78.63 -40.34
C LYS A 392 -4.03 -80.10 -40.53
N MET A 393 -4.64 -80.71 -39.52
CA MET A 393 -5.25 -82.04 -39.63
C MET A 393 -6.78 -81.89 -39.57
N ASN A 394 -7.53 -82.80 -40.15
CA ASN A 394 -8.99 -82.79 -40.03
C ASN A 394 -9.35 -83.83 -38.94
N PRO A 395 -10.04 -83.46 -37.84
CA PRO A 395 -10.81 -82.23 -37.59
C PRO A 395 -10.12 -81.10 -36.81
N THR A 396 -8.83 -81.22 -36.45
CA THR A 396 -8.13 -80.26 -35.56
C THR A 396 -6.96 -79.51 -36.21
N CYS A 397 -6.92 -78.20 -36.02
CA CYS A 397 -5.83 -77.32 -36.44
C CYS A 397 -5.01 -76.86 -35.24
N SER A 398 -3.68 -76.99 -35.33
CA SER A 398 -2.74 -76.50 -34.33
C SER A 398 -2.33 -75.07 -34.66
N VAL A 399 -2.68 -74.12 -33.79
CA VAL A 399 -2.28 -72.71 -33.88
C VAL A 399 -1.24 -72.38 -32.82
N LEU A 400 -0.30 -71.51 -33.17
CA LEU A 400 0.77 -71.05 -32.28
C LEU A 400 0.66 -69.54 -32.14
N CYS A 401 0.46 -69.08 -30.91
CA CYS A 401 0.64 -67.68 -30.60
C CYS A 401 2.04 -67.42 -30.09
N SER A 402 2.68 -66.35 -30.53
CA SER A 402 4.00 -65.96 -30.05
C SER A 402 4.13 -64.45 -29.83
N VAL A 403 4.88 -64.09 -28.80
CA VAL A 403 5.30 -62.72 -28.49
C VAL A 403 6.80 -62.68 -28.28
N GLN A 404 7.42 -61.55 -28.61
CA GLN A 404 8.83 -61.27 -28.42
C GLN A 404 8.99 -60.14 -27.41
N ASN A 405 10.09 -60.15 -26.67
CA ASN A 405 10.47 -59.16 -25.67
C ASN A 405 9.51 -59.09 -24.46
N GLY A 406 9.91 -58.30 -23.47
CA GLY A 406 9.21 -58.10 -22.20
C GLY A 406 9.74 -58.93 -21.03
N ARG A 407 9.31 -58.54 -19.83
CA ARG A 407 9.61 -59.16 -18.54
C ARG A 407 8.30 -59.53 -17.85
N GLU A 408 8.23 -60.68 -17.18
CA GLU A 408 7.02 -61.18 -16.50
C GLU A 408 5.81 -61.27 -17.45
N VAL A 409 6.07 -61.70 -18.69
CA VAL A 409 5.06 -61.77 -19.74
C VAL A 409 4.20 -63.01 -19.55
N THR A 410 2.87 -62.86 -19.60
CA THR A 410 1.91 -63.96 -19.53
C THR A 410 1.11 -64.04 -20.82
N LEU A 411 1.41 -65.04 -21.66
CA LEU A 411 0.67 -65.30 -22.88
C LEU A 411 -0.50 -66.25 -22.60
N SER A 412 -1.69 -65.93 -23.09
CA SER A 412 -2.89 -66.74 -22.85
C SER A 412 -3.80 -66.85 -24.07
N TRP A 413 -4.44 -68.00 -24.24
CA TRP A 413 -5.56 -68.16 -25.16
C TRP A 413 -6.88 -68.00 -24.44
N GLN A 414 -7.78 -67.24 -25.04
CA GLN A 414 -9.11 -66.98 -24.53
C GLN A 414 -10.17 -67.37 -25.54
N ARG A 415 -11.32 -67.83 -25.05
CA ARG A 415 -12.54 -68.06 -25.83
C ARG A 415 -13.73 -67.57 -25.02
N GLU A 416 -14.56 -66.71 -25.61
CA GLU A 416 -15.72 -66.09 -24.95
C GLU A 416 -15.37 -65.45 -23.59
N GLY A 417 -14.18 -64.85 -23.49
CA GLY A 417 -13.69 -64.18 -22.27
C GLY A 417 -13.15 -65.10 -21.18
N LYS A 418 -13.11 -66.43 -21.39
CA LYS A 418 -12.50 -67.39 -20.47
C LYS A 418 -11.13 -67.83 -20.97
N THR A 419 -10.14 -67.84 -20.06
CA THR A 419 -8.79 -68.35 -20.32
C THR A 419 -8.81 -69.87 -20.46
N LEU A 420 -8.34 -70.37 -21.61
CA LEU A 420 -8.24 -71.80 -21.91
C LEU A 420 -6.91 -72.37 -21.40
N ASN A 421 -5.82 -71.72 -21.77
CA ASN A 421 -4.47 -72.06 -21.31
C ASN A 421 -3.63 -70.78 -21.27
N HIS A 422 -2.53 -70.84 -20.52
CA HIS A 422 -1.58 -69.74 -20.41
C HIS A 422 -0.17 -70.28 -20.21
N THR A 423 0.82 -69.45 -20.49
CA THR A 423 2.21 -69.69 -20.14
C THR A 423 2.85 -68.35 -19.78
N SER A 424 3.58 -68.35 -18.67
CA SER A 424 4.28 -67.18 -18.15
C SER A 424 5.78 -67.41 -18.15
N SER A 425 6.55 -66.40 -18.54
CA SER A 425 8.01 -66.40 -18.37
C SER A 425 8.39 -65.31 -17.35
N PRO A 426 9.03 -65.67 -16.22
CA PRO A 426 9.54 -64.67 -15.28
C PRO A 426 10.76 -63.92 -15.85
N ASP A 427 11.52 -64.57 -16.73
CA ASP A 427 12.73 -64.03 -17.36
C ASP A 427 12.42 -63.24 -18.64
N LEU A 428 13.42 -62.46 -19.08
CA LEU A 428 13.41 -61.76 -20.36
C LEU A 428 13.23 -62.76 -21.53
N SER A 429 12.04 -62.83 -22.12
CA SER A 429 11.78 -63.76 -23.22
C SER A 429 12.11 -63.14 -24.58
N THR A 430 13.08 -63.69 -25.31
CA THR A 430 13.32 -63.32 -26.72
C THR A 430 12.19 -63.81 -27.63
N LEU A 431 11.56 -64.94 -27.29
CA LEU A 431 10.34 -65.45 -27.93
C LEU A 431 9.59 -66.36 -26.94
N LEU A 432 8.39 -65.96 -26.53
CA LEU A 432 7.46 -66.80 -25.78
C LEU A 432 6.37 -67.28 -26.72
N SER A 433 6.07 -68.59 -26.73
CA SER A 433 5.06 -69.15 -27.63
C SER A 433 4.17 -70.16 -26.93
N LEU A 434 2.87 -70.14 -27.26
CA LEU A 434 1.84 -70.97 -26.67
C LEU A 434 0.99 -71.64 -27.78
N PRO A 435 1.09 -72.97 -27.95
CA PRO A 435 0.26 -73.69 -28.89
C PRO A 435 -1.17 -73.93 -28.34
N LEU A 436 -2.13 -74.05 -29.25
CA LEU A 436 -3.50 -74.47 -28.97
C LEU A 436 -4.04 -75.32 -30.13
N GLU A 437 -4.67 -76.44 -29.82
CA GLU A 437 -5.43 -77.23 -30.79
C GLU A 437 -6.88 -76.70 -30.86
N ILE A 438 -7.36 -76.39 -32.06
CA ILE A 438 -8.71 -75.89 -32.31
C ILE A 438 -9.46 -76.79 -33.29
N GLU A 439 -10.77 -76.91 -33.12
CA GLU A 439 -11.63 -77.72 -34.00
C GLU A 439 -12.18 -76.89 -35.17
N TYR A 440 -12.45 -77.54 -36.30
CA TYR A 440 -13.16 -76.91 -37.41
C TYR A 440 -14.56 -76.42 -36.98
N ASN A 441 -14.95 -75.20 -37.38
CA ASN A 441 -16.24 -74.56 -37.07
C ASN A 441 -16.47 -74.12 -35.60
N SER A 442 -15.41 -73.95 -34.81
CA SER A 442 -15.49 -73.38 -33.46
C SER A 442 -15.66 -71.84 -33.45
N ALA A 443 -16.21 -71.31 -32.36
CA ALA A 443 -16.22 -69.87 -32.03
C ALA A 443 -14.79 -69.27 -32.02
N PRO A 444 -14.62 -67.95 -32.23
CA PRO A 444 -13.29 -67.34 -32.35
C PRO A 444 -12.46 -67.46 -31.07
N TYR A 445 -11.18 -67.73 -31.26
CA TYR A 445 -10.16 -67.73 -30.21
C TYR A 445 -9.36 -66.42 -30.27
N SER A 446 -8.98 -65.90 -29.11
CA SER A 446 -8.14 -64.71 -28.99
C SER A 446 -6.86 -65.05 -28.25
N CYS A 447 -5.71 -64.64 -28.80
CA CYS A 447 -4.46 -64.67 -28.06
C CYS A 447 -4.21 -63.31 -27.43
N VAL A 448 -3.94 -63.29 -26.12
CA VAL A 448 -3.76 -62.10 -25.31
C VAL A 448 -2.44 -62.22 -24.53
N VAL A 449 -1.72 -61.11 -24.41
CA VAL A 449 -0.46 -60.98 -23.67
C VAL A 449 -0.58 -59.93 -22.58
#